data_AF-A0A2X1N5Y0-F1
#
_entry.id   AF-A0A2X1N5Y0-F1
#
_cell.length_a   1.000
_cell.length_b   1.000
_cell.length_c   1.000
_cell.angle_alpha   90.00
_cell.angle_beta   90.00
_cell.angle_gamma   90.00
#
_symmetry.space_group_name_H-M   'P 1'
#
loop_
_entity.id
_entity.type
_entity.pdbx_description
1 polymer ?
#
loop_
_entity_poly.entity_id
_entity_poly.type
_entity_poly.pdbx_seq_one_letter_code
_entity_poly.pdbx_strand_id
1 'polypeptide(L)'
;MPFIHFFDGFRTSHEINKIVPLADDTILDLMPQVEIDAHRARALNPEHPVIRGTSAILTLISSLAKPPTHGTTRSMTMLNRR
;
A
#
# COMPACT_ATOMS: atom_id res chain seq x y z
N MET A 1 -2.11 3.21 0.55
CA MET A 1 -3.24 3.46 -0.36
C MET A 1 -3.14 4.89 -0.87
N PRO A 2 -3.41 5.17 -2.14
CA PRO A 2 -3.57 6.55 -2.61
C PRO A 2 -4.87 7.15 -2.03
N PHE A 3 -4.88 8.46 -1.81
CA PHE A 3 -6.03 9.20 -1.29
C PHE A 3 -6.52 10.21 -2.34
N ILE A 4 -7.83 10.45 -2.35
CA ILE A 4 -8.46 11.50 -3.14
C ILE A 4 -9.16 12.44 -2.16
N HIS A 5 -8.69 13.68 -2.08
CA HIS A 5 -9.32 14.76 -1.32
C HIS A 5 -9.95 15.74 -2.30
N PHE A 6 -11.27 15.93 -2.25
CA PHE A 6 -12.01 16.82 -3.15
C PHE A 6 -13.06 17.62 -2.37
N PHE A 7 -13.51 18.73 -2.95
CA PHE A 7 -14.58 19.59 -2.45
C PHE A 7 -15.46 20.04 -3.62
N ASP A 8 -16.67 20.53 -3.31
CA ASP A 8 -17.62 20.98 -4.34
C ASP A 8 -17.11 22.23 -5.06
N GLY A 9 -17.08 22.15 -6.40
CA GLY A 9 -16.58 23.21 -7.26
C GLY A 9 -17.51 24.43 -7.21
N PHE A 10 -16.92 25.62 -7.08
CA PHE A 10 -17.59 26.91 -6.88
C PHE A 10 -18.37 27.05 -5.56
N ARG A 11 -19.11 26.02 -5.13
CA ARG A 11 -19.92 26.06 -3.91
C ARG A 11 -19.09 26.04 -2.63
N THR A 12 -17.95 25.36 -2.64
CA THR A 12 -16.99 25.38 -1.51
C THR A 12 -15.66 26.01 -1.91
N SER A 13 -15.19 25.78 -3.14
CA SER A 13 -13.86 26.26 -3.57
C SER A 13 -13.73 27.78 -3.67
N HIS A 14 -14.85 28.49 -3.84
CA HIS A 14 -14.92 29.96 -3.94
C HIS A 14 -15.73 30.58 -2.79
N GLU A 15 -16.07 29.79 -1.79
CA GLU A 15 -16.79 30.27 -0.60
C GLU A 15 -15.82 31.00 0.33
N ILE A 16 -16.20 32.20 0.80
CA ILE A 16 -15.36 32.99 1.72
C ILE A 16 -15.82 32.70 3.15
N ASN A 17 -14.98 32.00 3.91
CA ASN A 17 -15.20 31.66 5.31
C ASN A 17 -14.01 32.05 6.18
N LYS A 18 -14.28 32.45 7.43
CA LYS A 18 -13.22 32.64 8.43
C LYS A 18 -12.77 31.26 8.92
N ILE A 19 -11.53 30.90 8.59
CA ILE A 19 -10.91 29.64 9.03
C ILE A 19 -9.75 29.92 9.98
N VAL A 20 -9.39 28.91 10.76
CA VAL A 20 -8.15 28.90 11.53
C VAL A 20 -7.19 27.94 10.82
N PRO A 21 -6.13 28.44 10.16
CA PRO A 21 -5.14 27.57 9.56
C PRO A 21 -4.34 26.84 10.64
N LEU A 22 -3.92 25.62 10.33
CA LEU A 22 -2.94 24.90 11.14
C LEU A 22 -1.56 25.52 10.91
N ALA A 23 -0.75 25.57 11.96
CA ALA A 23 0.65 25.95 11.85
C ALA A 23 1.45 24.82 11.20
N ASP A 24 2.50 25.17 10.44
CA ASP A 24 3.34 24.20 9.73
C ASP A 24 3.99 23.20 10.69
N ASP A 25 4.43 23.66 11.86
CA ASP A 25 5.05 22.80 12.89
C ASP A 25 4.07 21.72 13.37
N THR A 26 2.79 22.06 13.57
CA THR A 26 1.76 21.10 13.93
C THR A 26 1.53 20.06 12.83
N ILE A 27 1.63 20.46 11.56
CA ILE A 27 1.51 19.53 10.44
C ILE A 27 2.71 18.56 10.42
N LEU A 28 3.92 19.06 10.64
CA LEU A 28 5.14 18.25 10.69
C LEU A 28 5.11 17.23 11.83
N ASP A 29 4.60 17.60 13.01
CA ASP A 29 4.46 16.70 14.15
C ASP A 29 3.49 15.52 13.88
N LEU A 30 2.53 15.71 12.96
CA LEU A 30 1.58 14.66 12.56
C LEU A 30 2.14 13.72 11.48
N MET A 31 3.30 14.02 10.90
CA MET A 31 3.87 13.21 9.82
C MET A 31 4.63 11.98 10.36
N PRO A 32 4.23 10.74 9.97
CA PRO A 32 4.89 9.53 10.43
C PRO A 32 6.23 9.31 9.71
N GLN A 33 7.31 9.84 10.27
CA GLN A 33 8.63 9.88 9.62
C GLN A 33 9.17 8.49 9.24
N VAL A 34 8.97 7.49 10.10
CA VAL A 34 9.39 6.09 9.85
C VAL A 34 8.71 5.51 8.61
N GLU A 35 7.41 5.78 8.42
CA GLU A 35 6.66 5.28 7.27
C GLU A 35 7.05 5.99 5.97
N ILE A 36 7.39 7.29 6.06
CA ILE A 36 7.91 8.07 4.96
C ILE A 36 9.27 7.51 4.51
N ASP A 37 10.16 7.21 5.45
CA ASP A 37 11.48 6.68 5.14
C ASP A 37 11.38 5.24 4.59
N ALA A 38 10.47 4.42 5.11
CA ALA A 38 10.15 3.12 4.53
C ALA A 38 9.59 3.24 3.10
N HIS A 39 8.78 4.27 2.83
CA HIS A 39 8.30 4.55 1.47
C HIS A 39 9.45 4.96 0.53
N ARG A 40 10.35 5.85 0.97
CA ARG A 40 11.55 6.24 0.21
C ARG A 40 12.47 5.07 -0.07
N ALA A 41 12.65 4.16 0.88
CA ALA A 41 13.45 2.94 0.70
C ALA A 41 12.89 2.00 -0.38
N ARG A 42 11.60 2.11 -0.73
CA ARG A 42 10.98 1.34 -1.82
C ARG A 42 11.00 2.08 -3.17
N ALA A 43 11.62 3.25 -3.28
CA ALA A 43 11.74 3.98 -4.53
C ALA A 43 12.61 3.21 -5.54
N LEU A 44 12.38 3.44 -6.83
CA LEU A 44 13.27 2.91 -7.87
C LEU A 44 14.56 3.73 -7.86
N ASN A 45 15.69 3.08 -7.57
CA ASN A 45 17.01 3.70 -7.52
C ASN A 45 18.02 2.79 -8.24
N PRO A 46 18.87 3.31 -9.15
CA PRO A 46 19.91 2.53 -9.81
C PRO A 46 20.87 1.79 -8.86
N GLU A 47 21.17 2.36 -7.69
CA GLU A 47 22.04 1.74 -6.67
C GLU A 47 21.38 0.56 -5.96
N HIS A 48 20.04 0.52 -5.95
CA HIS A 48 19.24 -0.55 -5.35
C HIS A 48 18.06 -0.92 -6.28
N PRO A 49 18.34 -1.56 -7.43
CA PRO A 49 17.35 -1.77 -8.47
C PRO A 49 16.33 -2.84 -8.07
N VAL A 50 15.05 -2.59 -8.38
CA VAL A 50 13.94 -3.52 -8.16
C VAL A 50 13.05 -3.56 -9.40
N ILE A 51 12.63 -4.76 -9.82
CA ILE A 51 11.67 -4.94 -10.91
C ILE A 51 10.24 -4.81 -10.36
N ARG A 52 9.41 -3.96 -10.98
CA ARG A 52 7.98 -3.80 -10.68
C ARG A 52 7.16 -3.74 -11.96
N GLY A 53 5.87 -4.09 -11.88
CA GLY A 53 4.94 -3.98 -13.01
C GLY A 53 5.15 -5.01 -14.12
N THR A 54 5.75 -6.16 -13.80
CA THR A 54 5.98 -7.25 -14.78
C THR A 54 4.65 -7.87 -15.23
N SER A 55 4.58 -8.23 -16.51
CA SER A 55 3.49 -9.07 -17.00
C SER A 55 3.57 -10.45 -16.37
N ALA A 56 2.49 -10.90 -15.75
CA ALA A 56 2.41 -12.20 -15.09
C ALA A 56 1.30 -13.04 -15.72
N ILE A 57 1.55 -14.35 -15.85
CA ILE A 57 0.52 -15.29 -16.30
C ILE A 57 -0.57 -15.42 -15.24
N LEU A 58 -1.82 -15.62 -15.67
CA LEU A 58 -3.00 -15.69 -14.79
C LEU A 58 -2.84 -16.69 -13.62
N THR A 59 -2.19 -17.82 -13.86
CA THR A 59 -1.89 -18.85 -12.84
C THR A 59 -0.98 -18.32 -11.72
N LEU A 60 -0.04 -17.44 -12.05
CA LEU A 60 0.86 -16.83 -11.07
C LEU A 60 0.13 -15.75 -10.27
N ILE A 61 -0.72 -14.95 -10.92
CA ILE A 61 -1.52 -13.90 -10.27
C ILE A 61 -2.49 -14.51 -9.24
N SER A 62 -3.18 -15.60 -9.57
CA SER A 62 -4.14 -16.24 -8.66
C SER A 62 -3.48 -16.93 -7.46
N SER A 63 -2.29 -17.50 -7.66
CA SER A 63 -1.47 -18.08 -6.58
C SER A 63 -0.97 -17.01 -5.60
N LEU A 64 -0.57 -15.85 -6.12
CA LEU A 64 -0.09 -14.71 -5.30
C LEU A 64 -1.22 -13.92 -4.61
N ALA A 65 -2.44 -13.98 -5.15
CA ALA A 65 -3.60 -13.28 -4.59
C ALA A 65 -4.36 -14.07 -3.52
N LYS A 66 -4.04 -15.35 -3.30
CA LYS A 66 -4.74 -16.19 -2.32
C LYS A 66 -4.16 -15.96 -0.92
N PRO A 67 -4.97 -15.51 0.07
CA PRO A 67 -4.50 -15.40 1.44
C PRO A 67 -4.12 -16.80 1.99
N PRO A 68 -3.15 -16.91 2.92
CA PRO A 68 -2.77 -18.18 3.51
C PRO A 68 -3.96 -18.74 4.31
N THR A 69 -4.68 -19.69 3.71
CA THR A 69 -5.73 -20.44 4.39
C THR A 69 -5.08 -21.32 5.45
N HIS A 70 -5.27 -20.96 6.73
CA HIS A 70 -4.93 -21.81 7.86
C HIS A 70 -5.83 -23.05 7.85
N GLY A 71 -5.22 -24.24 7.93
CA GLY A 71 -5.91 -25.47 8.30
C GLY A 71 -6.43 -26.32 7.14
N THR A 72 -5.59 -27.23 6.64
CA THR A 72 -5.97 -28.64 6.53
C THR A 72 -4.69 -29.46 6.67
N THR A 73 -4.48 -30.01 7.86
CA THR A 73 -3.59 -31.14 8.09
C THR A 73 -4.03 -32.26 7.17
N ARG A 74 -3.41 -32.37 5.99
CA ARG A 74 -3.50 -33.60 5.20
C ARG A 74 -2.52 -34.56 5.85
N SER A 75 -3.10 -35.45 6.65
CA SER A 75 -2.49 -36.65 7.21
C SER A 75 -1.48 -37.23 6.22
N MET A 76 -0.22 -37.24 6.66
CA MET A 76 0.87 -37.96 6.03
C MET A 76 0.60 -39.45 6.22
N THR A 77 -0.27 -40.01 5.38
CA THR A 77 -0.37 -41.46 5.23
C THR A 77 0.70 -41.87 4.24
N MET A 78 1.83 -42.33 4.78
CA MET A 78 2.78 -43.20 4.12
C MET A 78 2.01 -44.32 3.39
N LEU A 79 1.85 -44.19 2.06
CA LEU A 79 1.49 -45.33 1.23
C LEU A 79 2.76 -45.86 0.59
N ASN A 80 3.46 -46.68 1.37
CA ASN A 80 4.38 -47.69 0.87
C ASN A 80 3.59 -48.61 -0.08
N ARG A 81 3.82 -48.48 -1.39
CA ARG A 81 3.59 -49.56 -2.34
C ARG A 81 4.86 -49.70 -3.18
N ARG A 82 5.30 -50.96 -3.21
CA ARG A 82 6.45 -51.54 -3.89
C ARG A 82 6.73 -50.93 -5.26
#